data_AF-A0A656HKP0-F1
#
_entry.id   AF-A0A656HKP0-F1
#
_cell.length_a   1.000
_cell.length_b   1.000
_cell.length_c   1.000
_cell.angle_alpha   90.00
_cell.angle_beta   90.00
_cell.angle_gamma   90.00
#
_symmetry.space_group_name_H-M   'P 1'
#
loop_
_entity.id
_entity.type
_entity.pdbx_description
1 polymer ?
#
loop_
_entity_poly.entity_id
_entity_poly.type
_entity_poly.pdbx_seq_one_letter_code
_entity_poly.pdbx_strand_id
1 'polypeptide(L)'
;MILKDIISNFSQLYVKFSLVNHSVKRHRELLMIDTCLQNQLKFSWVLADIWFASTENMEHIKQTRQKDFIMALKSNRLVALSEADRKKKRYTRLDQLEWPEQEAVTGWLKGLDFPVRLARQVFKNKDGSEGILYLACSKLEAEWDKITTTYQKRWKVEVFHKSLKSNAAFAKSPAHTARTQANHLFASIVAVFKMECLTVRKKLNHFALKSKLYIKAIRTAFDELQAFRAAA
;
A
#
# COMPACT_ATOMS: atom_id res chain seq x y z
N MET A 1 -23.87 3.27 7.06
CA MET A 1 -22.76 4.13 7.51
C MET A 1 -21.43 3.35 7.64
N ILE A 2 -21.42 2.21 8.34
CA ILE A 2 -20.21 1.41 8.65
C ILE A 2 -19.49 0.79 7.43
N LEU A 3 -20.22 0.42 6.36
CA LEU A 3 -19.58 -0.06 5.13
C LEU A 3 -18.81 1.04 4.41
N LYS A 4 -19.27 2.30 4.48
CA LYS A 4 -18.58 3.44 3.86
C LYS A 4 -17.27 3.76 4.58
N ASP A 5 -17.18 3.58 5.89
CA ASP A 5 -15.95 3.84 6.67
C ASP A 5 -14.90 2.73 6.50
N ILE A 6 -15.35 1.47 6.36
CA ILE A 6 -14.47 0.34 6.00
C ILE A 6 -14.00 0.50 4.55
N ILE A 7 -14.90 0.82 3.62
CA ILE A 7 -14.53 1.14 2.23
C ILE A 7 -13.68 2.42 2.16
N SER A 8 -13.82 3.40 3.06
CA SER A 8 -13.00 4.61 3.09
C SER A 8 -11.58 4.37 3.61
N ASN A 9 -11.35 3.34 4.42
CA ASN A 9 -9.99 2.90 4.75
C ASN A 9 -9.37 2.07 3.62
N PHE A 10 -10.21 1.44 2.80
CA PHE A 10 -9.86 0.75 1.56
C PHE A 10 -10.03 1.62 0.30
N SER A 11 -10.35 2.92 0.42
CA SER A 11 -10.61 3.83 -0.72
C SER A 11 -9.31 4.35 -1.35
N GLN A 12 -8.22 3.65 -1.04
CA GLN A 12 -6.90 3.82 -1.59
C GLN A 12 -6.45 2.42 -1.96
N LEU A 13 -6.15 2.22 -3.24
CA LEU A 13 -5.62 0.94 -3.70
C LEU A 13 -4.14 0.89 -3.35
N TYR A 14 -3.76 -0.13 -2.57
CA TYR A 14 -2.37 -0.38 -2.17
C TYR A 14 -1.87 -1.65 -2.85
N VAL A 15 -0.94 -1.51 -3.79
CA VAL A 15 -0.36 -2.66 -4.49
C VAL A 15 1.02 -2.95 -3.91
N LYS A 16 1.19 -4.13 -3.30
CA LYS A 16 2.52 -4.66 -2.96
C LYS A 16 2.48 -6.19 -3.05
N PHE A 17 3.07 -6.76 -4.09
CA PHE A 17 3.30 -8.21 -4.18
C PHE A 17 4.79 -8.49 -4.45
N SER A 18 5.37 -9.36 -3.64
CA SER A 18 6.71 -9.91 -3.86
C SER A 18 6.63 -11.00 -4.93
N LEU A 19 6.95 -10.66 -6.18
CA LEU A 19 7.06 -11.60 -7.30
C LEU A 19 8.45 -11.53 -7.93
N VAL A 20 8.85 -12.60 -8.62
CA VAL A 20 10.24 -12.91 -9.01
C VAL A 20 10.70 -12.17 -10.28
N ASN A 21 9.84 -11.43 -11.00
CA ASN A 21 10.22 -10.81 -12.30
C ASN A 21 9.62 -9.41 -12.55
N HIS A 22 10.40 -8.45 -13.08
CA HIS A 22 10.03 -7.02 -13.19
C HIS A 22 8.92 -6.74 -14.22
N SER A 23 8.88 -7.47 -15.34
CA SER A 23 7.80 -7.38 -16.33
C SER A 23 6.46 -7.89 -15.78
N VAL A 24 6.51 -9.00 -15.05
CA VAL A 24 5.33 -9.64 -14.44
C VAL A 24 4.74 -8.78 -13.31
N LYS A 25 5.58 -8.07 -12.54
CA LYS A 25 5.12 -7.12 -11.51
C LYS A 25 4.29 -5.97 -12.10
N ARG A 26 4.75 -5.38 -13.21
CA ARG A 26 4.10 -4.23 -13.88
C ARG A 26 2.74 -4.61 -14.44
N HIS A 27 2.69 -5.65 -15.28
CA HIS A 27 1.44 -6.08 -15.92
C HIS A 27 0.35 -6.45 -14.91
N ARG A 28 0.74 -7.01 -13.76
CA ARG A 28 -0.20 -7.37 -12.69
C ARG A 28 -0.75 -6.16 -11.91
N GLU A 29 -0.03 -5.05 -11.82
CA GLU A 29 -0.55 -3.83 -11.18
C GLU A 29 -1.65 -3.18 -12.00
N LEU A 30 -1.43 -3.04 -13.32
CA LEU A 30 -2.44 -2.53 -14.25
C LEU A 30 -3.70 -3.40 -14.17
N LEU A 31 -3.54 -4.72 -14.19
CA LEU A 31 -4.64 -5.68 -14.02
C LEU A 31 -5.37 -5.51 -12.68
N MET A 32 -4.66 -5.22 -11.58
CA MET A 32 -5.27 -5.00 -10.28
C MET A 32 -6.12 -3.73 -10.23
N ILE A 33 -5.62 -2.61 -10.77
CA ILE A 33 -6.38 -1.36 -10.87
C ILE A 33 -7.66 -1.59 -11.68
N ASP A 34 -7.51 -2.27 -12.82
CA ASP A 34 -8.61 -2.56 -13.73
C ASP A 34 -9.67 -3.45 -13.09
N THR A 35 -9.23 -4.49 -12.38
CA THR A 35 -10.09 -5.39 -11.60
C THR A 35 -10.82 -4.63 -10.48
N CYS A 36 -10.14 -3.70 -9.80
CA CYS A 36 -10.77 -2.89 -8.77
C CYS A 36 -11.87 -1.98 -9.35
N LEU A 37 -11.66 -1.41 -10.52
CA LEU A 37 -12.65 -0.59 -11.21
C LEU A 37 -13.81 -1.43 -11.73
N GLN A 38 -13.55 -2.62 -12.28
CA GLN A 38 -14.58 -3.59 -12.69
C GLN A 38 -15.45 -4.00 -11.50
N ASN A 39 -14.84 -4.20 -10.33
CA ASN A 39 -15.53 -4.48 -9.07
C ASN A 39 -16.15 -3.23 -8.41
N GLN A 40 -16.16 -2.08 -9.11
CA GLN A 40 -16.77 -0.83 -8.67
C GLN A 40 -16.25 -0.32 -7.32
N LEU A 41 -15.00 -0.63 -6.99
CA LEU A 41 -14.35 -0.12 -5.80
C LEU A 41 -14.15 1.38 -5.92
N LYS A 42 -14.62 2.11 -4.91
CA LYS A 42 -14.50 3.57 -4.86
C LYS A 42 -13.17 3.95 -4.22
N PHE A 43 -12.26 4.48 -5.03
CA PHE A 43 -11.01 5.04 -4.57
C PHE A 43 -10.65 6.31 -5.34
N SER A 44 -9.95 7.20 -4.66
CA SER A 44 -9.48 8.48 -5.23
C SER A 44 -8.00 8.45 -5.57
N TRP A 45 -7.22 7.63 -4.85
CA TRP A 45 -5.76 7.60 -4.96
C TRP A 45 -5.25 6.17 -5.13
N VAL A 46 -4.24 6.00 -5.98
CA VAL A 46 -3.39 4.81 -6.07
C VAL A 46 -2.07 5.11 -5.39
N LEU A 47 -1.68 4.30 -4.41
CA LEU A 47 -0.44 4.48 -3.64
C LEU A 47 0.51 3.33 -3.94
N ALA A 48 1.66 3.63 -4.53
CA ALA A 48 2.60 2.61 -4.99
C ALA A 48 4.04 2.88 -4.55
N ASP A 49 4.84 1.81 -4.47
CA ASP A 49 6.26 1.91 -4.17
C ASP A 49 7.11 2.23 -5.42
N ILE A 50 8.42 2.33 -5.21
CA ILE A 50 9.39 2.68 -6.26
C ILE A 50 9.40 1.68 -7.43
N TRP A 51 9.09 0.40 -7.19
CA TRP A 51 9.09 -0.63 -8.23
C TRP A 51 7.96 -0.45 -9.25
N PHE A 52 6.91 0.25 -8.85
CA PHE A 52 5.71 0.50 -9.64
C PHE A 52 5.72 1.86 -10.35
N ALA A 53 6.74 2.68 -10.11
CA ALA A 53 6.84 4.05 -10.64
C ALA A 53 7.34 4.13 -12.10
N SER A 54 6.79 3.32 -13.01
CA SER A 54 7.04 3.45 -14.46
C SER A 54 6.19 4.57 -15.07
N THR A 55 6.62 5.11 -16.21
CA THR A 55 5.82 6.10 -16.97
C THR A 55 4.49 5.51 -17.43
N GLU A 56 4.55 4.31 -18.01
CA GLU A 56 3.37 3.55 -18.46
C GLU A 56 2.32 3.35 -17.36
N ASN A 57 2.73 3.01 -16.13
CA ASN A 57 1.80 2.85 -15.01
C ASN A 57 1.15 4.18 -14.62
N MET A 58 1.94 5.25 -14.57
CA MET A 58 1.46 6.59 -14.25
C MET A 58 0.47 7.10 -15.30
N GLU A 59 0.77 6.88 -16.60
CA GLU A 59 -0.11 7.19 -17.73
C GLU A 59 -1.41 6.40 -17.66
N HIS A 60 -1.34 5.08 -17.45
CA HIS A 60 -2.55 4.26 -17.34
C HIS A 60 -3.45 4.71 -16.19
N ILE A 61 -2.87 5.01 -15.02
CA ILE A 61 -3.66 5.47 -13.87
C ILE A 61 -4.29 6.83 -14.15
N LYS A 62 -3.52 7.80 -14.63
CA LYS A 62 -3.97 9.19 -14.78
C LYS A 62 -4.82 9.42 -16.03
N GLN A 63 -4.38 8.93 -17.18
CA GLN A 63 -5.02 9.19 -18.47
C GLN A 63 -6.07 8.14 -18.83
N THR A 64 -5.74 6.85 -18.69
CA THR A 64 -6.69 5.77 -19.06
C THR A 64 -7.79 5.60 -18.01
N ARG A 65 -7.41 5.60 -16.72
CA ARG A 65 -8.34 5.32 -15.61
C ARG A 65 -8.86 6.56 -14.90
N GLN A 66 -8.34 7.75 -15.22
CA GLN A 66 -8.78 9.04 -14.64
C GLN A 66 -8.73 9.02 -13.10
N LYS A 67 -7.68 8.41 -12.54
CA LYS A 67 -7.39 8.35 -11.10
C LYS A 67 -6.12 9.12 -10.79
N ASP A 68 -5.99 9.55 -9.53
CA ASP A 68 -4.76 10.14 -9.06
C ASP A 68 -3.84 9.11 -8.42
N PHE A 69 -2.53 9.35 -8.46
CA PHE A 69 -1.53 8.52 -7.81
C PHE A 69 -0.62 9.32 -6.91
N ILE A 70 -0.03 8.63 -5.93
CA ILE A 70 1.21 9.05 -5.28
C ILE A 70 2.17 7.85 -5.30
N MET A 71 3.34 8.05 -5.92
CA MET A 71 4.33 7.00 -6.10
C MET A 71 5.69 7.45 -5.60
N ALA A 72 6.43 6.55 -4.98
CA ALA A 72 7.83 6.82 -4.65
C ALA A 72 8.71 6.72 -5.89
N LEU A 73 9.75 7.54 -5.97
CA LEU A 73 10.67 7.62 -7.10
C LEU A 73 12.09 7.22 -6.68
N LYS A 74 12.85 6.67 -7.64
CA LYS A 74 14.31 6.55 -7.49
C LYS A 74 14.95 7.92 -7.60
N SER A 75 16.05 8.13 -6.87
CA SER A 75 16.81 9.37 -6.87
C SER A 75 17.34 9.78 -8.25
N ASN A 76 17.66 8.80 -9.09
CA ASN A 76 18.16 9.02 -10.45
C ASN A 76 17.07 9.29 -11.50
N ARG A 77 15.80 9.43 -11.10
CA ARG A 77 14.73 9.75 -12.04
C ARG A 77 14.95 11.15 -12.61
N LEU A 78 14.83 11.26 -13.93
CA LEU A 78 15.04 12.50 -14.68
C LEU A 78 13.77 13.34 -14.71
N VAL A 79 13.91 14.63 -14.44
CA VAL A 79 12.81 15.61 -14.36
C VAL A 79 13.20 16.95 -14.95
N ALA A 80 12.25 17.62 -15.59
CA ALA A 80 12.33 19.02 -15.98
C ALA A 80 11.38 19.86 -15.10
N LEU A 81 11.84 20.97 -14.53
CA LEU A 81 11.02 21.84 -13.68
C LEU A 81 10.23 22.90 -14.47
N SER A 82 10.52 23.05 -15.76
CA SER A 82 9.77 23.92 -16.66
C SER A 82 9.37 23.18 -17.93
N GLU A 83 8.26 23.61 -18.55
CA GLU A 83 7.83 23.07 -19.83
C GLU A 83 8.85 23.39 -20.95
N ALA A 84 9.51 24.54 -20.87
CA ALA A 84 10.56 24.92 -21.80
C ALA A 84 11.75 23.96 -21.75
N ASP A 85 12.19 23.57 -20.55
CA ASP A 85 13.26 22.59 -20.35
C ASP A 85 12.84 21.21 -20.86
N ARG A 86 11.59 20.80 -20.59
CA ARG A 86 11.02 19.56 -21.13
C ARG A 86 11.09 19.52 -22.66
N LYS A 87 10.63 20.59 -23.32
CA LYS A 87 10.64 20.74 -24.80
C LYS A 87 12.05 20.69 -25.36
N LYS A 88 13.02 21.31 -24.66
CA LYS A 88 14.45 21.30 -25.02
C LYS A 88 15.19 20.03 -24.56
N LYS A 89 14.47 19.02 -24.04
CA LYS A 89 15.00 17.77 -23.50
C LYS A 89 16.07 17.96 -22.41
N ARG A 90 16.01 19.07 -21.67
CA ARG A 90 16.87 19.33 -20.51
C ARG A 90 16.23 18.71 -19.28
N TYR A 91 16.87 17.69 -18.74
CA TYR A 91 16.40 16.99 -17.55
C TYR A 91 17.53 16.90 -16.53
N THR A 92 17.16 17.05 -15.26
CA THR A 92 18.05 16.91 -14.11
C THR A 92 17.59 15.72 -13.28
N ARG A 93 18.49 15.07 -12.54
CA ARG A 93 18.12 14.00 -11.61
C ARG A 93 17.48 14.57 -10.35
N LEU A 94 16.54 13.85 -9.74
CA LEU A 94 15.90 14.30 -8.49
C LEU A 94 16.90 14.55 -7.36
N ASP A 95 17.94 13.74 -7.25
CA ASP A 95 19.01 13.93 -6.23
C ASP A 95 19.92 15.13 -6.48
N GLN A 96 19.86 15.74 -7.66
CA GLN A 96 20.65 16.91 -8.02
C GLN A 96 19.82 18.20 -8.03
N LEU A 97 18.52 18.12 -7.74
CA LEU A 97 17.69 19.30 -7.63
C LEU A 97 17.94 20.03 -6.29
N GLU A 98 17.88 21.35 -6.35
CA GLU A 98 17.67 22.17 -5.17
C GLU A 98 16.21 22.06 -4.77
N TRP A 99 15.96 21.48 -3.60
CA TRP A 99 14.62 21.25 -3.09
C TRP A 99 14.26 22.29 -2.05
N PRO A 100 13.10 22.96 -2.19
CA PRO A 100 12.59 23.78 -1.10
C PRO A 100 12.25 22.91 0.12
N GLU A 101 12.31 23.51 1.29
CA GLU A 101 12.02 22.82 2.55
C GLU A 101 10.50 22.63 2.70
N GLN A 102 10.06 21.38 2.86
CA GLN A 102 8.65 21.02 3.08
C GLN A 102 7.66 21.57 2.05
N GLU A 103 8.12 21.77 0.82
CA GLU A 103 7.30 22.23 -0.29
C GLU A 103 7.29 21.21 -1.43
N ALA A 104 6.19 21.22 -2.18
CA ALA A 104 6.08 20.45 -3.40
C ALA A 104 6.33 21.36 -4.59
N VAL A 105 7.02 20.84 -5.60
CA VAL A 105 7.33 21.54 -6.85
C VAL A 105 6.65 20.86 -8.01
N THR A 106 6.25 21.62 -9.03
CA THR A 106 5.66 21.04 -10.24
C THR A 106 6.77 20.73 -11.23
N GLY A 107 6.73 19.56 -11.85
CA GLY A 107 7.71 19.17 -12.86
C GLY A 107 7.23 18.05 -13.77
N TRP A 108 8.00 17.77 -14.81
CA TRP A 108 7.75 16.71 -15.78
C TRP A 108 8.79 15.62 -15.65
N LEU A 109 8.34 14.42 -15.27
CA LEU A 109 9.21 13.24 -15.32
C LEU A 109 9.49 12.90 -16.78
N LYS A 110 10.74 12.54 -17.09
CA LYS A 110 11.12 12.10 -18.44
C LYS A 110 10.23 10.92 -18.87
N GLY A 111 9.59 11.08 -20.03
CA GLY A 111 8.69 10.10 -20.61
C GLY A 111 7.24 10.19 -20.12
N LEU A 112 6.88 11.19 -19.31
CA LEU A 112 5.48 11.58 -19.09
C LEU A 112 5.15 12.82 -19.92
N ASP A 113 3.95 12.87 -20.46
CA ASP A 113 3.40 13.99 -21.22
C ASP A 113 2.64 15.01 -20.35
N PHE A 114 2.26 14.64 -19.12
CA PHE A 114 1.63 15.53 -18.13
C PHE A 114 2.57 15.91 -16.97
N PRO A 115 2.37 17.09 -16.33
CA PRO A 115 3.11 17.49 -15.13
C PRO A 115 2.66 16.70 -13.90
N VAL A 116 3.56 16.58 -12.92
CA VAL A 116 3.30 16.01 -11.59
C VAL A 116 3.79 16.95 -10.50
N ARG A 117 3.20 16.85 -9.30
CA ARG A 117 3.73 17.44 -8.07
C ARG A 117 4.77 16.52 -7.48
N LEU A 118 5.93 17.08 -7.19
CA LEU A 118 7.09 16.37 -6.68
C LEU A 118 7.36 16.84 -5.27
N ALA A 119 7.53 15.90 -4.36
CA ALA A 119 7.84 16.18 -2.96
C ALA A 119 9.08 15.40 -2.54
N ARG A 120 9.94 16.04 -1.75
CA ARG A 120 11.06 15.40 -1.05
C ARG A 120 10.76 15.38 0.43
N GLN A 121 10.85 14.20 1.05
CA GLN A 121 10.75 14.02 2.48
C GLN A 121 12.05 13.43 3.02
N VAL A 122 12.67 14.12 3.96
CA VAL A 122 13.83 13.62 4.70
C VAL A 122 13.33 13.00 5.99
N PHE A 123 13.81 11.80 6.32
CA PHE A 123 13.48 11.10 7.55
C PHE A 123 14.74 10.68 8.29
N LYS A 124 14.73 10.82 9.61
CA LYS A 124 15.83 10.36 10.47
C LYS A 124 15.57 8.91 10.86
N ASN A 125 16.54 8.05 10.56
CA ASN A 125 16.55 6.66 10.99
C ASN A 125 16.97 6.58 12.47
N LYS A 126 16.69 5.43 13.09
CA LYS A 126 17.01 5.18 14.51
C LYS A 126 18.52 5.19 14.81
N ASP A 127 19.34 4.95 13.79
CA ASP A 127 20.80 4.97 13.87
C ASP A 127 21.39 6.38 13.67
N GLY A 128 20.54 7.41 13.54
CA GLY A 128 20.96 8.78 13.28
C GLY A 128 21.25 9.09 11.82
N SER A 129 21.20 8.11 10.91
CA SER A 129 21.32 8.35 9.48
C SER A 129 20.06 9.02 8.91
N GLU A 130 20.22 9.75 7.80
CA GLU A 130 19.10 10.36 7.10
C GLU A 130 18.75 9.55 5.85
N GLY A 131 17.47 9.25 5.68
CA GLY A 131 16.91 8.71 4.46
C GLY A 131 16.11 9.77 3.71
N ILE A 132 16.11 9.68 2.39
CA ILE A 132 15.37 10.60 1.51
C ILE A 132 14.32 9.81 0.74
N LEU A 133 13.08 10.29 0.77
CA LEU A 133 11.96 9.78 0.00
C LEU A 133 11.53 10.83 -1.02
N TYR A 134 11.62 10.48 -2.30
CA TYR A 134 11.06 11.29 -3.38
C TYR A 134 9.69 10.75 -3.78
N LEU A 135 8.71 11.62 -3.92
CA LEU A 135 7.33 11.28 -4.28
C LEU A 135 6.90 12.05 -5.53
N ALA A 136 6.18 11.39 -6.43
CA ALA A 136 5.40 12.04 -7.48
C ALA A 136 3.91 11.87 -7.21
N CYS A 137 3.17 12.96 -7.37
CA CYS A 137 1.73 13.05 -7.20
C CYS A 137 1.11 13.62 -8.50
N SER A 138 0.10 12.96 -9.03
CA SER A 138 -0.57 13.41 -10.27
C SER A 138 -1.55 14.58 -10.07
N LYS A 139 -1.84 14.93 -8.83
CA LYS A 139 -2.76 16.01 -8.48
C LYS A 139 -1.98 17.30 -8.26
N LEU A 140 -2.20 18.30 -9.11
CA LEU A 140 -1.37 19.51 -9.16
C LEU A 140 -1.60 20.45 -7.97
N GLU A 141 -2.79 20.40 -7.38
CA GLU A 141 -3.18 21.23 -6.24
C GLU A 141 -2.79 20.58 -4.89
N ALA A 142 -2.12 19.42 -4.93
CA ALA A 142 -1.69 18.76 -3.71
C ALA A 142 -0.43 19.43 -3.15
N GLU A 143 -0.54 19.88 -1.90
CA GLU A 143 0.58 20.40 -1.12
C GLU A 143 1.45 19.28 -0.55
N TRP A 144 2.68 19.65 -0.17
CA TRP A 144 3.68 18.72 0.36
C TRP A 144 3.14 17.87 1.52
N ASP A 145 2.52 18.50 2.52
CA ASP A 145 1.96 17.80 3.70
C ASP A 145 0.88 16.79 3.29
N LYS A 146 0.03 17.18 2.34
CA LYS A 146 -1.02 16.30 1.84
C LYS A 146 -0.42 15.08 1.14
N ILE A 147 0.61 15.28 0.32
CA ILE A 147 1.29 14.22 -0.42
C ILE A 147 1.93 13.24 0.56
N THR A 148 2.74 13.72 1.49
CA THR A 148 3.50 12.90 2.44
C THR A 148 2.59 12.16 3.42
N THR A 149 1.62 12.85 4.02
CA THR A 149 0.64 12.25 4.95
C THR A 149 -0.25 11.22 4.26
N THR A 150 -0.65 11.48 3.01
CA THR A 150 -1.43 10.50 2.24
C THR A 150 -0.57 9.28 1.89
N TYR A 151 0.68 9.50 1.48
CA TYR A 151 1.60 8.41 1.16
C TYR A 151 1.91 7.51 2.35
N GLN A 152 1.99 8.07 3.56
CA GLN A 152 2.21 7.30 4.80
C GLN A 152 1.15 6.21 5.01
N LYS A 153 -0.09 6.41 4.54
CA LYS A 153 -1.16 5.40 4.64
C LYS A 153 -0.81 4.09 3.93
N ARG A 154 0.13 4.12 2.96
CA ARG A 154 0.67 2.92 2.31
C ARG A 154 1.17 1.87 3.30
N TRP A 155 1.67 2.28 4.46
CA TRP A 155 2.14 1.35 5.50
C TRP A 155 1.08 0.33 5.95
N LYS A 156 -0.22 0.64 5.79
CA LYS A 156 -1.31 -0.29 6.09
C LYS A 156 -1.21 -1.61 5.31
N VAL A 157 -0.64 -1.61 4.11
CA VAL A 157 -0.40 -2.85 3.35
C VAL A 157 0.60 -3.78 4.05
N GLU A 158 1.59 -3.21 4.75
CA GLU A 158 2.60 -3.97 5.46
C GLU A 158 2.03 -4.56 6.75
N VAL A 159 1.15 -3.81 7.43
CA VAL A 159 0.36 -4.30 8.56
C VAL A 159 -0.56 -5.45 8.13
N PHE A 160 -1.22 -5.33 6.97
CA PHE A 160 -2.05 -6.38 6.39
C PHE A 160 -1.23 -7.65 6.11
N HIS A 161 -0.09 -7.54 5.42
CA HIS A 161 0.79 -8.69 5.16
C HIS A 161 1.35 -9.33 6.43
N LYS A 162 1.74 -8.52 7.43
CA LYS A 162 2.18 -9.03 8.74
C LYS A 162 1.08 -9.87 9.40
N SER A 163 -0.16 -9.41 9.29
CA SER A 163 -1.34 -10.07 9.87
C SER A 163 -1.70 -11.34 9.10
N LEU A 164 -1.63 -11.35 7.77
CA LEU A 164 -1.78 -12.57 6.96
C LEU A 164 -0.80 -13.66 7.40
N LYS A 165 0.49 -13.32 7.48
CA LYS A 165 1.53 -14.30 7.84
C LYS A 165 1.43 -14.77 9.29
N SER A 166 1.21 -13.85 10.23
CA SER A 166 1.31 -14.14 11.67
C SER A 166 -0.02 -14.60 12.30
N ASN A 167 -1.15 -14.12 11.78
CA ASN A 167 -2.47 -14.32 12.40
C ASN A 167 -3.37 -15.26 11.60
N ALA A 168 -3.20 -15.36 10.28
CA ALA A 168 -4.04 -16.20 9.43
C ALA A 168 -3.32 -17.38 8.76
N ALA A 169 -2.09 -17.71 9.21
CA ALA A 169 -1.34 -18.87 8.73
C ALA A 169 -1.17 -18.94 7.19
N PHE A 170 -1.11 -17.78 6.53
CA PHE A 170 -1.12 -17.68 5.06
C PHE A 170 -0.06 -18.56 4.37
N ALA A 171 1.14 -18.63 4.95
CA ALA A 171 2.27 -19.41 4.42
C ALA A 171 2.42 -20.81 5.04
N LYS A 172 1.44 -21.29 5.83
CA LYS A 172 1.51 -22.56 6.56
C LYS A 172 0.42 -23.54 6.13
N SER A 173 0.06 -23.52 4.85
CA SER A 173 -0.92 -24.47 4.31
C SER A 173 -0.31 -25.87 4.21
N PRO A 174 -0.96 -26.92 4.74
CA PRO A 174 -0.56 -28.30 4.49
C PRO A 174 -1.06 -28.83 3.13
N ALA A 175 -1.70 -27.99 2.31
CA ALA A 175 -2.32 -28.41 1.07
C ALA A 175 -1.32 -28.66 -0.07
N HIS A 176 -1.54 -29.74 -0.83
CA HIS A 176 -0.61 -30.18 -1.89
C HIS A 176 -1.08 -29.85 -3.32
N THR A 177 -2.35 -29.53 -3.56
CA THR A 177 -2.87 -29.23 -4.91
C THR A 177 -3.07 -27.73 -5.11
N ALA A 178 -2.89 -27.24 -6.33
CA ALA A 178 -3.03 -25.81 -6.64
C ALA A 178 -4.39 -25.24 -6.21
N ARG A 179 -5.48 -25.99 -6.40
CA ARG A 179 -6.84 -25.58 -5.98
C ARG A 179 -6.95 -25.44 -4.47
N THR A 180 -6.46 -26.42 -3.71
CA THR A 180 -6.56 -26.41 -2.25
C THR A 180 -5.65 -25.37 -1.62
N GLN A 181 -4.47 -25.14 -2.21
CA GLN A 181 -3.60 -24.02 -1.85
C GLN A 181 -4.28 -22.68 -2.11
N ALA A 182 -4.88 -22.46 -3.29
CA ALA A 182 -5.60 -21.23 -3.61
C ALA A 182 -6.75 -20.96 -2.63
N ASN A 183 -7.53 -21.99 -2.27
CA ASN A 183 -8.60 -21.87 -1.28
C ASN A 183 -8.07 -21.47 0.10
N HIS A 184 -6.94 -22.03 0.54
CA HIS A 184 -6.31 -21.63 1.80
C HIS A 184 -5.89 -20.16 1.79
N LEU A 185 -5.27 -19.70 0.70
CA LEU A 185 -4.86 -18.31 0.54
C LEU A 185 -6.08 -17.37 0.59
N PHE A 186 -7.16 -17.74 -0.11
CA PHE A 186 -8.42 -16.98 -0.09
C PHE A 186 -9.03 -16.93 1.32
N ALA A 187 -9.16 -18.07 2.00
CA ALA A 187 -9.69 -18.14 3.36
C ALA A 187 -8.86 -17.31 4.35
N SER A 188 -7.53 -17.33 4.20
CA SER A 188 -6.62 -16.51 5.00
C SER A 188 -6.86 -15.00 4.82
N ILE A 189 -7.10 -14.57 3.57
CA ILE A 189 -7.46 -13.17 3.25
C ILE A 189 -8.78 -12.78 3.89
N VAL A 190 -9.81 -13.62 3.74
CA VAL A 190 -11.13 -13.40 4.36
C VAL A 190 -11.02 -13.33 5.89
N ALA A 191 -10.20 -14.18 6.51
CA ALA A 191 -9.98 -14.17 7.95
C ALA A 191 -9.35 -12.87 8.42
N VAL A 192 -8.32 -12.36 7.74
CA VAL A 192 -7.71 -11.06 8.09
C VAL A 192 -8.69 -9.92 7.88
N PHE A 193 -9.47 -9.93 6.80
CA PHE A 193 -10.49 -8.91 6.57
C PHE A 193 -11.52 -8.87 7.71
N LYS A 194 -12.01 -10.02 8.16
CA LYS A 194 -12.91 -10.12 9.32
C LYS A 194 -12.24 -9.63 10.60
N MET A 195 -10.95 -9.95 10.81
CA MET A 195 -10.19 -9.43 11.94
C MET A 195 -10.06 -7.90 11.89
N GLU A 196 -9.79 -7.31 10.73
CA GLU A 196 -9.70 -5.85 10.56
C GLU A 196 -11.04 -5.17 10.89
N CYS A 197 -12.16 -5.78 10.49
CA CYS A 197 -13.49 -5.28 10.86
C CYS A 197 -13.69 -5.27 12.39
N LEU A 198 -13.18 -6.28 13.09
CA LEU A 198 -13.28 -6.40 14.54
C LEU A 198 -12.33 -5.46 15.27
N THR A 199 -11.10 -5.27 14.78
CA THR A 199 -10.12 -4.34 15.37
C THR A 199 -10.62 -2.91 15.34
N VAL A 200 -11.19 -2.48 14.20
CA VAL A 200 -11.81 -1.15 14.08
C VAL A 200 -12.96 -0.99 15.08
N ARG A 201 -13.85 -1.98 15.19
CA ARG A 201 -15.00 -1.92 16.11
C ARG A 201 -14.60 -1.96 17.59
N LYS A 202 -13.58 -2.73 17.93
CA LYS A 202 -13.15 -2.95 19.32
C LYS A 202 -12.00 -2.04 19.76
N LYS A 203 -11.46 -1.22 18.86
CA LYS A 203 -10.28 -0.37 19.08
C LYS A 203 -9.09 -1.18 19.62
N LEU A 204 -8.90 -2.40 19.10
CA LEU A 204 -7.79 -3.30 19.43
C LEU A 204 -6.90 -3.49 18.21
N ASN A 205 -5.62 -3.78 18.38
CA ASN A 205 -4.79 -4.26 17.26
C ASN A 205 -5.00 -5.77 17.02
N HIS A 206 -4.57 -6.28 15.86
CA HIS A 206 -4.79 -7.68 15.48
C HIS A 206 -4.23 -8.69 16.49
N PHE A 207 -3.06 -8.41 17.08
CA PHE A 207 -2.43 -9.30 18.05
C PHE A 207 -3.21 -9.31 19.37
N ALA A 208 -3.61 -8.14 19.87
CA ALA A 208 -4.43 -8.02 21.06
C ALA A 208 -5.78 -8.72 20.90
N LEU A 209 -6.42 -8.56 19.73
CA LEU A 209 -7.66 -9.26 19.41
C LEU A 209 -7.47 -10.78 19.44
N LYS A 210 -6.44 -11.29 18.75
CA LYS A 210 -6.10 -12.72 18.71
C LYS A 210 -5.82 -13.26 20.12
N SER A 211 -4.96 -12.61 20.90
CA SER A 211 -4.61 -13.03 22.26
C SER A 211 -5.83 -13.06 23.18
N LYS A 212 -6.72 -12.06 23.09
CA LYS A 212 -7.95 -12.02 23.90
C LYS A 212 -8.88 -13.20 23.59
N LEU A 213 -9.03 -13.55 22.31
CA LEU A 213 -9.81 -14.72 21.91
C LEU A 213 -9.15 -16.01 22.38
N TYR A 214 -7.83 -16.12 22.24
CA TYR A 214 -7.06 -17.29 22.65
C TYR A 214 -7.14 -17.56 24.15
N ILE A 215 -6.93 -16.53 24.98
CA ILE A 215 -7.00 -16.66 26.45
C ILE A 215 -8.40 -17.12 26.87
N LYS A 216 -9.46 -16.55 26.27
CA LYS A 216 -10.83 -16.99 26.56
C LYS A 216 -11.07 -18.44 26.18
N ALA A 217 -10.64 -18.86 24.99
CA ALA A 217 -10.79 -20.24 24.53
C ALA A 217 -10.04 -21.23 25.43
N ILE A 218 -8.80 -20.91 25.81
CA ILE A 218 -7.98 -21.73 26.72
C ILE A 218 -8.66 -21.84 28.09
N ARG A 219 -9.18 -20.73 28.62
CA ARG A 219 -9.86 -20.75 29.91
C ARG A 219 -11.09 -21.67 29.88
N THR A 220 -11.94 -21.53 28.87
CA THR A 220 -13.11 -22.40 28.70
C THR A 220 -12.71 -23.87 28.54
N ALA A 221 -11.68 -24.17 27.74
CA ALA A 221 -11.20 -25.55 27.58
C ALA A 221 -10.62 -26.12 28.89
N PHE A 222 -9.97 -25.28 29.70
CA PHE A 222 -9.47 -25.69 31.01
C PHE A 222 -10.59 -25.97 32.01
N ASP A 223 -11.62 -25.10 32.04
CA ASP A 223 -12.78 -25.31 32.90
C ASP A 223 -13.49 -26.63 32.54
N GLU A 224 -13.63 -26.96 31.25
CA GLU A 224 -14.17 -28.25 30.77
C GLU A 224 -13.32 -29.45 31.21
N LEU A 225 -11.98 -29.34 31.14
CA LEU A 225 -11.08 -30.38 31.61
C LEU A 225 -11.23 -30.65 33.12
N GLN A 226 -11.47 -29.61 33.92
CA GLN A 226 -11.71 -29.79 35.35
C GLN A 226 -13.01 -30.55 35.61
N ALA A 227 -14.07 -30.28 34.83
CA ALA A 227 -15.33 -31.00 34.94
C ALA A 227 -15.14 -32.51 34.64
N PHE A 228 -14.39 -32.86 33.59
CA PHE A 228 -14.08 -34.26 33.30
C PHE A 228 -13.26 -34.94 34.41
N ARG A 229 -12.33 -34.22 35.03
CA ARG A 229 -11.53 -34.74 36.16
C ARG A 229 -12.35 -34.94 37.43
N ALA A 230 -13.35 -34.11 37.67
CA ALA A 230 -14.23 -34.24 38.83
C ALA A 230 -15.29 -35.34 38.66
N ALA A 231 -15.59 -35.73 37.41
CA ALA A 231 -16.53 -36.79 37.07
C ALA A 231 -15.88 -38.19 36.92
N ALA A 232 -14.56 -38.26 36.98
CA ALA A 232 -13.76 -39.49 36.94
C ALA A 232 -13.38 -39.93 38.36
#